data_AF-A0A2U4BXD6-F1
#
_entry.id   AF-A0A2U4BXD6-F1
#
_cell.length_a   1.000
_cell.length_b   1.000
_cell.length_c   1.000
_cell.angle_alpha   90.00
_cell.angle_beta   90.00
_cell.angle_gamma   90.00
#
_symmetry.space_group_name_H-M   'P 1'
#
loop_
_entity.id
_entity.type
_entity.pdbx_description
1 polymer ?
#
loop_
_entity_poly.entity_id
_entity_poly.type
_entity_poly.pdbx_seq_one_letter_code
_entity_poly.pdbx_strand_id
1 'polypeptide(L)'
;MGAGSVRARYLVYFQYLGTDFNGVAAVRGAQHAIGVQNYLEEAAERLNSVVPVKFTISSRTDAGVHALSNAAHLDVQRRSGRPPFSPEVLTQALNTHLRHPAIRVLQAFRVPSHFHARHAATSRTYLYRLATGCHRPDQLPVFERNRCWALRADCLDVAAMREAAQHLLGTHDFRAFQSAGSPATSPVRTLRRASVSPDPASSPFVLPEESRVLPGWGAEGREGCLTCQSSLPRGWIPAVGEKTPLGEKHQASDGCGSGAWSLRASPSYTDRSCLYVPSESTAQRSHVTRHAARSGQP
;
A
#
# COMPACT_ATOMS: atom_id res chain seq x y z
N MET A 1 -32.95 16.30 34.15
CA MET A 1 -32.59 16.28 32.72
C MET A 1 -31.70 15.07 32.49
N GLY A 2 -32.20 14.04 31.81
CA GLY A 2 -31.41 12.84 31.55
C GLY A 2 -30.25 13.17 30.62
N ALA A 3 -29.01 12.87 31.02
CA ALA A 3 -27.84 13.06 30.17
C ALA A 3 -28.00 12.25 28.88
N GLY A 4 -28.35 12.93 27.78
CA GLY A 4 -28.57 12.31 26.49
C GLY A 4 -27.33 11.53 26.03
N SER A 5 -27.54 10.43 25.29
CA SER A 5 -26.42 9.69 24.71
C SER A 5 -25.57 10.59 23.80
N VAL A 6 -24.27 10.71 24.11
CA VAL A 6 -23.35 11.56 23.34
C VAL A 6 -22.68 10.71 22.25
N ARG A 7 -22.88 11.11 20.99
CA ARG A 7 -22.13 10.57 19.85
C ARG A 7 -20.72 11.13 19.87
N ALA A 8 -19.76 10.27 19.57
CA ALA A 8 -18.38 10.70 19.50
C ALA A 8 -17.59 10.06 18.38
N ARG A 9 -16.69 10.87 17.84
CA ARG A 9 -15.82 10.50 16.73
C ARG A 9 -14.46 10.05 17.22
N TYR A 10 -13.95 9.03 16.56
CA TYR A 10 -12.61 8.51 16.79
C TYR A 10 -11.85 8.44 15.48
N LEU A 11 -10.57 8.80 15.52
CA LEU A 11 -9.57 8.41 14.53
C LEU A 11 -8.98 7.09 14.97
N VAL A 12 -8.88 6.11 14.07
CA VAL A 12 -8.21 4.83 14.31
C VAL A 12 -7.11 4.63 13.28
N TYR A 13 -5.99 4.08 13.74
CA TYR A 13 -4.95 3.54 12.88
C TYR A 13 -5.05 2.02 12.90
N PHE A 14 -4.91 1.38 11.75
CA PHE A 14 -5.04 -0.06 11.60
C PHE A 14 -4.06 -0.58 10.55
N GLN A 15 -3.67 -1.83 10.67
CA GLN A 15 -2.79 -2.53 9.75
C GLN A 15 -3.46 -3.79 9.21
N TYR A 16 -3.01 -4.26 8.04
CA TYR A 16 -3.44 -5.52 7.49
C TYR A 16 -2.48 -6.10 6.44
N LEU A 17 -2.46 -7.43 6.33
CA LEU A 17 -1.94 -8.13 5.16
C LEU A 17 -3.05 -8.23 4.11
N GLY A 18 -2.87 -7.59 2.98
CA GLY A 18 -3.86 -7.39 1.93
C GLY A 18 -4.21 -8.61 1.08
N THR A 19 -3.42 -9.69 1.13
CA THR A 19 -3.42 -10.80 0.17
C THR A 19 -4.82 -11.38 -0.08
N ASP A 20 -5.58 -11.62 0.99
CA ASP A 20 -6.90 -12.28 0.89
C ASP A 20 -8.07 -11.30 0.74
N PHE A 21 -7.79 -10.00 0.49
CA PHE A 21 -8.79 -8.95 0.44
C PHE A 21 -8.91 -8.30 -0.94
N ASN A 22 -10.13 -7.95 -1.33
CA ASN A 22 -10.39 -7.14 -2.53
C ASN A 22 -10.16 -5.63 -2.29
N GLY A 23 -9.11 -5.33 -1.51
CA GLY A 23 -8.75 -3.98 -1.09
C GLY A 23 -9.38 -3.58 0.24
N VAL A 24 -9.16 -2.31 0.61
CA VAL A 24 -9.61 -1.83 1.93
C VAL A 24 -11.10 -1.48 1.98
N ALA A 25 -11.66 -1.01 0.86
CA ALA A 25 -13.01 -0.47 0.82
C ALA A 25 -14.06 -1.56 1.00
N ALA A 26 -15.16 -1.24 1.68
CA ALA A 26 -16.25 -2.20 1.84
C ALA A 26 -16.87 -2.58 0.50
N VAL A 27 -17.09 -3.87 0.28
CA VAL A 27 -17.81 -4.42 -0.87
C VAL A 27 -19.16 -4.94 -0.41
N ARG A 28 -20.21 -4.82 -1.25
CA ARG A 28 -21.55 -5.36 -1.01
C ARG A 28 -21.84 -6.46 -2.04
N GLY A 29 -22.26 -7.64 -1.62
CA GLY A 29 -22.60 -8.77 -2.51
C GLY A 29 -22.29 -10.14 -1.89
N ALA A 30 -22.79 -11.21 -2.54
CA ALA A 30 -22.59 -12.59 -2.08
C ALA A 30 -21.26 -13.18 -2.61
N GLN A 31 -20.32 -13.32 -1.67
CA GLN A 31 -19.11 -14.17 -1.63
C GLN A 31 -17.98 -13.95 -2.67
N HIS A 32 -16.75 -14.15 -2.17
CA HIS A 32 -15.41 -14.02 -2.78
C HIS A 32 -14.72 -12.64 -2.81
N ALA A 33 -15.41 -11.54 -2.52
CA ALA A 33 -14.77 -10.21 -2.46
C ALA A 33 -15.16 -9.46 -1.18
N ILE A 34 -14.42 -9.70 -0.09
CA ILE A 34 -14.59 -8.96 1.17
C ILE A 34 -13.45 -7.95 1.30
N GLY A 35 -13.79 -6.70 1.62
CA GLY A 35 -12.81 -5.66 1.92
C GLY A 35 -12.47 -5.62 3.40
N VAL A 36 -11.30 -5.08 3.74
CA VAL A 36 -10.86 -4.91 5.15
C VAL A 36 -11.89 -4.11 5.97
N GLN A 37 -12.52 -3.10 5.37
CA GLN A 37 -13.55 -2.30 6.00
C GLN A 37 -14.77 -3.13 6.44
N ASN A 38 -15.15 -4.18 5.70
CA ASN A 38 -16.26 -5.04 6.10
C ASN A 38 -16.00 -5.70 7.46
N TYR A 39 -14.79 -6.24 7.67
CA TYR A 39 -14.41 -6.84 8.95
C TYR A 39 -14.30 -5.82 10.09
N LEU A 40 -13.81 -4.61 9.80
CA LEU A 40 -13.76 -3.53 10.79
C LEU A 40 -15.17 -3.10 11.23
N GLU A 41 -16.10 -3.02 10.28
CA GLU A 41 -17.50 -2.69 10.57
C GLU A 41 -18.22 -3.82 11.32
N GLU A 42 -18.01 -5.09 10.95
CA GLU A 42 -18.53 -6.25 11.70
C GLU A 42 -18.03 -6.26 13.15
N ALA A 43 -16.74 -6.02 13.38
CA ALA A 43 -16.18 -5.91 14.72
C ALA A 43 -16.81 -4.74 15.51
N ALA A 44 -17.11 -3.63 14.82
CA ALA A 44 -17.69 -2.45 15.45
C ALA A 44 -19.18 -2.59 15.80
N GLU A 45 -19.93 -3.50 15.16
CA GLU A 45 -21.29 -3.85 15.57
C GLU A 45 -21.33 -4.33 17.03
N ARG A 46 -20.28 -5.04 17.46
CA ARG A 46 -20.15 -5.56 18.83
C ARG A 46 -19.87 -4.48 19.88
N LEU A 47 -19.60 -3.25 19.47
CA LEU A 47 -19.52 -2.10 20.39
C LEU A 47 -20.90 -1.69 20.94
N ASN A 48 -22.00 -2.22 20.40
CA ASN A 48 -23.38 -1.92 20.81
C ASN A 48 -23.68 -0.42 20.77
N SER A 49 -23.22 0.25 19.71
CA SER A 49 -23.55 1.64 19.43
C SER A 49 -25.05 1.78 19.14
N VAL A 50 -25.66 2.87 19.58
CA VAL A 50 -27.06 3.22 19.30
C VAL A 50 -27.28 3.48 17.80
N VAL A 51 -26.24 3.97 17.12
CA VAL A 51 -26.23 4.19 15.67
C VAL A 51 -25.27 3.22 14.98
N PRO A 52 -25.55 2.81 13.72
CA PRO A 52 -24.63 1.99 12.95
C PRO A 52 -23.24 2.64 12.86
N VAL A 53 -22.21 1.87 13.18
CA VAL A 53 -20.82 2.33 13.10
C VAL A 53 -20.32 2.10 11.69
N LYS A 54 -19.86 3.17 11.04
CA LYS A 54 -19.24 3.11 9.70
C LYS A 54 -17.84 3.68 9.75
N PHE A 55 -16.95 3.08 8.98
CA PHE A 55 -15.57 3.54 8.85
C PHE A 55 -15.43 4.39 7.60
N THR A 56 -14.87 5.59 7.75
CA THR A 56 -14.44 6.40 6.61
C THR A 56 -12.92 6.36 6.51
N ILE A 57 -12.44 5.59 5.55
CA ILE A 57 -11.02 5.29 5.34
C ILE A 57 -10.28 6.51 4.74
N SER A 58 -9.06 6.76 5.20
CA SER A 58 -8.22 7.88 4.77
C SER A 58 -7.66 7.72 3.36
N SER A 59 -7.42 6.48 2.94
CA SER A 59 -6.86 6.11 1.65
C SER A 59 -7.30 4.71 1.26
N ARG A 60 -7.79 4.58 0.03
CA ARG A 60 -8.14 3.28 -0.53
C ARG A 60 -6.86 2.52 -0.91
N THR A 61 -6.88 1.22 -0.72
CA THR A 61 -5.89 0.30 -1.28
C THR A 61 -6.60 -0.70 -2.16
N ASP A 62 -5.94 -1.12 -3.24
CA ASP A 62 -6.46 -2.11 -4.18
C ASP A 62 -6.33 -3.53 -3.61
N ALA A 63 -6.91 -4.51 -4.31
CA ALA A 63 -6.82 -5.93 -3.98
C ALA A 63 -5.37 -6.39 -3.78
N GLY A 64 -5.10 -7.15 -2.71
CA GLY A 64 -3.77 -7.63 -2.36
C GLY A 64 -2.90 -6.62 -1.58
N VAL A 65 -3.11 -5.30 -1.75
CA VAL A 65 -2.25 -4.28 -1.13
C VAL A 65 -2.32 -4.32 0.38
N HIS A 66 -1.15 -4.33 1.03
CA HIS A 66 -1.03 -4.32 2.48
C HIS A 66 -1.09 -2.89 3.06
N ALA A 67 -1.29 -2.77 4.37
CA ALA A 67 -1.05 -1.52 5.07
C ALA A 67 -0.33 -1.75 6.39
N LEU A 68 0.79 -1.04 6.59
CA LEU A 68 1.47 -0.96 7.88
C LEU A 68 0.73 -0.05 8.85
N SER A 69 0.04 0.97 8.33
CA SER A 69 -0.78 1.87 9.14
C SER A 69 -1.71 2.70 8.24
N ASN A 70 -2.87 2.15 7.88
CA ASN A 70 -3.93 2.95 7.30
C ASN A 70 -4.71 3.65 8.44
N ALA A 71 -5.45 4.70 8.11
CA ALA A 71 -6.23 5.47 9.06
C ALA A 71 -7.69 5.52 8.63
N ALA A 72 -8.61 5.55 9.59
CA ALA A 72 -10.04 5.79 9.39
C ALA A 72 -10.61 6.66 10.50
N HIS A 73 -11.79 7.23 10.28
CA HIS A 73 -12.61 7.68 11.40
C HIS A 73 -13.93 6.93 11.44
N LEU A 74 -14.48 6.81 12.66
CA LEU A 74 -15.76 6.21 12.96
C LEU A 74 -16.46 7.00 14.05
N ASP A 75 -17.79 6.89 14.09
CA ASP A 75 -18.61 7.46 15.15
C ASP A 75 -19.26 6.36 15.99
N VAL A 76 -19.21 6.51 17.30
CA VAL A 76 -19.81 5.59 18.26
C VAL A 76 -20.69 6.38 19.23
N GLN A 77 -21.92 5.93 19.43
CA GLN A 77 -22.87 6.51 20.38
C GLN A 77 -23.27 5.44 21.38
N ARG A 78 -22.87 5.59 22.65
CA ARG A 78 -23.26 4.62 23.69
C ARG A 78 -24.64 4.95 24.23
N ARG A 79 -25.33 3.96 24.80
CA ARG A 79 -26.65 4.16 25.45
C ARG A 79 -26.58 5.24 26.55
N SER A 80 -27.72 5.84 26.85
CA SER A 80 -27.85 6.87 27.90
C SER A 80 -27.19 6.45 29.22
N GLY A 81 -26.54 7.39 29.90
CA GLY A 81 -25.82 7.15 31.15
C GLY A 81 -24.44 6.47 31.02
N ARG A 82 -24.01 6.10 29.79
CA ARG A 82 -22.69 5.53 29.56
C ARG A 82 -21.74 6.56 28.92
N PRO A 83 -20.57 6.83 29.50
CA PRO A 83 -19.64 7.78 28.89
C PRO A 83 -19.06 7.19 27.60
N PRO A 84 -18.72 8.01 26.60
CA PRO A 84 -17.57 7.76 25.72
C PRO A 84 -16.61 6.61 26.09
N PHE A 85 -16.36 5.66 25.17
CA PHE A 85 -15.20 4.76 25.34
C PHE A 85 -13.91 5.58 25.41
N SER A 86 -12.96 5.19 26.25
CA SER A 86 -11.59 5.71 26.11
C SER A 86 -10.99 5.16 24.80
N PRO A 87 -9.99 5.84 24.21
CA PRO A 87 -9.34 5.34 23.00
C PRO A 87 -8.73 3.93 23.16
N GLU A 88 -8.20 3.60 24.33
CA GLU A 88 -7.60 2.31 24.65
C GLU A 88 -8.68 1.22 24.70
N VAL A 89 -9.78 1.48 25.40
CA VAL A 89 -10.93 0.56 25.48
C VAL A 89 -11.55 0.33 24.10
N LEU A 90 -11.70 1.38 23.28
CA LEU A 90 -12.19 1.23 21.91
C LEU A 90 -11.26 0.35 21.08
N THR A 91 -9.95 0.60 21.18
CA THR A 91 -8.92 -0.18 20.45
C THR A 91 -8.99 -1.65 20.84
N GLN A 92 -9.04 -1.95 22.14
CA GLN A 92 -9.14 -3.32 22.65
C GLN A 92 -10.43 -3.98 22.20
N ALA A 93 -11.58 -3.31 22.35
CA ALA A 93 -12.88 -3.87 21.99
C ALA A 93 -12.97 -4.19 20.49
N LEU A 94 -12.49 -3.31 19.61
CA LEU A 94 -12.42 -3.60 18.17
C LEU A 94 -11.56 -4.84 17.89
N ASN A 95 -10.37 -4.91 18.50
CA ASN A 95 -9.48 -6.06 18.31
C ASN A 95 -10.00 -7.37 18.91
N THR A 96 -10.79 -7.32 19.98
CA THR A 96 -11.47 -8.51 20.55
C THR A 96 -12.51 -9.08 19.59
N HIS A 97 -13.12 -8.25 18.75
CA HIS A 97 -14.20 -8.65 17.85
C HIS A 97 -13.78 -8.79 16.38
N LEU A 98 -12.55 -8.38 16.03
CA LEU A 98 -11.96 -8.64 14.73
C LEU A 98 -11.69 -10.14 14.56
N ARG A 99 -12.40 -10.78 13.63
CA ARG A 99 -12.32 -12.22 13.39
C ARG A 99 -11.18 -12.63 12.46
N HIS A 100 -10.66 -11.70 11.66
CA HIS A 100 -9.63 -12.00 10.68
C HIS A 100 -8.23 -11.77 11.25
N PRO A 101 -7.35 -12.80 11.28
CA PRO A 101 -6.02 -12.68 11.91
C PRO A 101 -5.10 -11.70 11.19
N ALA A 102 -5.36 -11.44 9.90
CA ALA A 102 -4.59 -10.49 9.11
C ALA A 102 -4.95 -9.01 9.33
N ILE A 103 -5.87 -8.65 10.24
CA ILE A 103 -6.29 -7.25 10.48
C ILE A 103 -6.06 -6.90 11.96
N ARG A 104 -5.51 -5.71 12.23
CA ARG A 104 -5.34 -5.22 13.60
C ARG A 104 -5.54 -3.72 13.70
N VAL A 105 -6.33 -3.27 14.68
CA VAL A 105 -6.37 -1.86 15.10
C VAL A 105 -5.16 -1.59 16.00
N LEU A 106 -4.36 -0.60 15.63
CA LEU A 106 -3.13 -0.23 16.34
C LEU A 106 -3.41 0.69 17.51
N GLN A 107 -4.24 1.71 17.30
CA GLN A 107 -4.52 2.76 18.26
C GLN A 107 -5.73 3.58 17.81
N ALA A 108 -6.41 4.20 18.77
CA ALA A 108 -7.49 5.15 18.53
C ALA A 108 -7.19 6.50 19.18
N PHE A 109 -7.92 7.54 18.75
CA PHE A 109 -7.92 8.88 19.34
C PHE A 109 -9.31 9.45 19.30
N ARG A 110 -9.72 10.16 20.37
CA ARG A 110 -10.86 11.07 20.29
C ARG A 110 -10.53 12.24 19.36
N VAL A 111 -11.46 12.59 18.50
CA VAL A 111 -11.35 13.73 17.59
C VAL A 111 -12.66 14.51 17.53
N PRO A 112 -12.66 15.79 17.12
CA PRO A 112 -13.87 16.57 16.92
C PRO A 112 -14.86 15.91 15.95
N SER A 113 -16.14 16.21 16.11
CA SER A 113 -17.21 15.68 15.27
C SER A 113 -17.08 16.04 13.78
N HIS A 114 -16.38 17.13 13.44
CA HIS A 114 -16.12 17.55 12.06
C HIS A 114 -14.88 16.89 11.44
N PHE A 115 -14.10 16.11 12.20
CA PHE A 115 -12.86 15.52 11.69
C PHE A 115 -13.14 14.52 10.56
N HIS A 116 -12.38 14.59 9.46
CA HIS A 116 -12.53 13.67 8.33
C HIS A 116 -11.18 13.05 7.93
N ALA A 117 -10.99 11.76 8.20
CA ALA A 117 -9.70 11.06 8.06
C ALA A 117 -9.04 11.20 6.67
N ARG A 118 -9.83 11.23 5.57
CA ARG A 118 -9.30 11.42 4.21
C ARG A 118 -8.78 12.83 3.96
N HIS A 119 -9.46 13.84 4.51
CA HIS A 119 -9.16 15.25 4.25
C HIS A 119 -8.13 15.80 5.24
N ALA A 120 -8.08 15.24 6.45
CA ALA A 120 -7.07 15.56 7.46
C ALA A 120 -5.72 14.87 7.21
N ALA A 121 -5.64 13.91 6.28
CA ALA A 121 -4.39 13.25 5.92
C ALA A 121 -3.49 14.18 5.11
N THR A 122 -2.31 14.48 5.64
CA THR A 122 -1.34 15.42 5.04
C THR A 122 -0.42 14.75 4.04
N SER A 123 -0.21 13.44 4.17
CA SER A 123 0.58 12.63 3.25
C SER A 123 0.25 11.15 3.40
N ARG A 124 0.60 10.37 2.38
CA ARG A 124 0.62 8.91 2.40
C ARG A 124 1.99 8.46 1.93
N THR A 125 2.47 7.36 2.49
CA THR A 125 3.76 6.74 2.13
C THR A 125 3.47 5.30 1.74
N TYR A 126 4.03 4.88 0.63
CA TYR A 126 3.96 3.55 0.07
C TYR A 126 5.35 2.95 0.07
N LEU A 127 5.45 1.68 0.41
CA LEU A 127 6.65 0.87 0.34
C LEU A 127 6.40 -0.25 -0.67
N TYR A 128 7.31 -0.38 -1.63
CA TYR A 128 7.35 -1.49 -2.58
C TYR A 128 8.58 -2.33 -2.27
N ARG A 129 8.42 -3.66 -2.28
CA ARG A 129 9.52 -4.61 -2.10
C ARG A 129 9.66 -5.46 -3.35
N LEU A 130 10.87 -5.53 -3.90
CA LEU A 130 11.22 -6.27 -5.12
C LEU A 130 12.28 -7.30 -4.78
N ALA A 131 12.23 -8.51 -5.34
CA ALA A 131 13.28 -9.52 -5.18
C ALA A 131 13.79 -9.94 -6.56
N THR A 132 15.10 -9.92 -6.80
CA THR A 132 15.73 -10.30 -8.07
C THR A 132 16.11 -11.79 -8.09
N GLY A 133 16.49 -12.31 -9.26
CA GLY A 133 16.94 -13.71 -9.42
C GLY A 133 15.84 -14.76 -9.21
N CYS A 134 14.57 -14.34 -9.18
CA CYS A 134 13.43 -15.20 -8.92
C CYS A 134 12.70 -15.53 -10.23
N HIS A 135 13.14 -16.58 -10.92
CA HIS A 135 12.51 -17.06 -12.15
C HIS A 135 11.12 -17.65 -11.93
N ARG A 136 10.85 -18.15 -10.72
CA ARG A 136 9.56 -18.70 -10.29
C ARG A 136 9.16 -18.16 -8.91
N PRO A 137 7.86 -17.93 -8.64
CA PRO A 137 7.40 -17.39 -7.35
C PRO A 137 7.71 -18.25 -6.13
N ASP A 138 7.88 -19.57 -6.30
CA ASP A 138 8.23 -20.53 -5.26
C ASP A 138 9.70 -20.44 -4.83
N GLN A 139 10.55 -19.75 -5.59
CA GLN A 139 11.95 -19.46 -5.22
C GLN A 139 12.06 -18.31 -4.20
N LEU A 140 10.98 -17.56 -3.96
CA LEU A 140 10.98 -16.55 -2.91
C LEU A 140 11.10 -17.21 -1.52
N PRO A 141 11.93 -16.64 -0.61
CA PRO A 141 11.91 -17.04 0.79
C PRO A 141 10.49 -17.03 1.35
N VAL A 142 10.17 -18.01 2.20
CA VAL A 142 8.82 -18.19 2.74
C VAL A 142 8.31 -16.92 3.44
N PHE A 143 9.19 -16.15 4.09
CA PHE A 143 8.85 -14.89 4.76
C PHE A 143 8.60 -13.70 3.82
N GLU A 144 9.05 -13.81 2.57
CA GLU A 144 8.94 -12.79 1.53
C GLU A 144 7.78 -13.04 0.56
N ARG A 145 7.24 -14.26 0.59
CA ARG A 145 6.03 -14.63 -0.17
C ARG A 145 4.88 -13.66 0.13
N ASN A 146 4.21 -13.22 -0.92
CA ASN A 146 3.11 -12.25 -0.90
C ASN A 146 3.47 -10.85 -0.36
N ARG A 147 4.73 -10.59 0.02
CA ARG A 147 5.21 -9.30 0.57
C ARG A 147 6.19 -8.59 -0.34
N CYS A 148 6.75 -9.30 -1.31
CA CYS A 148 7.64 -8.77 -2.33
C CYS A 148 7.20 -9.24 -3.72
N TRP A 149 7.67 -8.53 -4.74
CA TRP A 149 7.50 -8.94 -6.11
C TRP A 149 8.75 -9.65 -6.61
N ALA A 150 8.61 -10.93 -6.97
CA ALA A 150 9.63 -11.69 -7.67
C ALA A 150 9.86 -11.17 -9.08
N LEU A 151 11.08 -10.70 -9.33
CA LEU A 151 11.60 -10.31 -10.62
C LEU A 151 12.48 -11.43 -11.17
N ARG A 152 12.31 -11.71 -12.45
CA ARG A 152 13.17 -12.64 -13.20
C ARG A 152 14.54 -12.06 -13.52
N ALA A 153 14.70 -10.73 -13.44
CA ALA A 153 15.98 -10.09 -13.64
C ALA A 153 16.90 -10.43 -12.47
N ASP A 154 18.13 -10.81 -12.76
CA ASP A 154 19.12 -11.21 -11.74
C ASP A 154 19.65 -10.02 -10.96
N CYS A 155 19.74 -8.86 -11.63
CA CYS A 155 20.16 -7.60 -11.02
C CYS A 155 19.29 -6.43 -11.49
N LEU A 156 19.40 -5.32 -10.76
CA LEU A 156 18.76 -4.05 -11.10
C LEU A 156 19.79 -2.93 -10.97
N ASP A 157 19.76 -1.99 -11.91
CA ASP A 157 20.59 -0.79 -11.82
C ASP A 157 20.00 0.19 -10.79
N VAL A 158 20.40 -0.01 -9.53
CA VAL A 158 19.95 0.81 -8.40
C VAL A 158 20.35 2.28 -8.57
N ALA A 159 21.48 2.57 -9.23
CA ALA A 159 21.93 3.93 -9.46
C ALA A 159 20.98 4.63 -10.45
N ALA A 160 20.68 3.99 -11.58
CA ALA A 160 19.71 4.49 -12.55
C ALA A 160 18.30 4.63 -11.95
N MET A 161 17.86 3.68 -11.13
CA MET A 161 16.56 3.78 -10.42
C MET A 161 16.52 4.97 -9.45
N ARG A 162 17.63 5.24 -8.73
CA ARG A 162 17.74 6.40 -7.85
C ARG A 162 17.71 7.70 -8.62
N GLU A 163 18.41 7.78 -9.74
CA GLU A 163 18.40 8.93 -10.65
C GLU A 163 16.98 9.17 -11.20
N ALA A 164 16.34 8.13 -11.74
CA ALA A 164 14.97 8.18 -12.24
C ALA A 164 13.97 8.66 -11.16
N ALA A 165 14.14 8.21 -9.92
CA ALA A 165 13.30 8.64 -8.79
C ALA A 165 13.42 10.13 -8.47
N GLN A 166 14.60 10.75 -8.67
CA GLN A 166 14.78 12.20 -8.44
C GLN A 166 13.92 13.04 -9.39
N HIS A 167 13.77 12.60 -10.65
CA HIS A 167 12.93 13.30 -11.63
C HIS A 167 11.44 13.34 -11.26
N LEU A 168 10.99 12.44 -10.38
CA LEU A 168 9.60 12.40 -9.92
C LEU A 168 9.34 13.34 -8.73
N LEU A 169 10.38 13.83 -8.06
CA LEU A 169 10.24 14.73 -6.90
C LEU A 169 9.66 16.07 -7.32
N GLY A 170 8.84 16.66 -6.44
CA GLY A 170 8.17 17.93 -6.70
C GLY A 170 6.76 17.75 -7.25
N THR A 171 6.23 18.81 -7.87
CA THR A 171 4.84 18.87 -8.35
C THR A 171 4.78 18.66 -9.85
N HIS A 172 4.08 17.62 -10.29
CA HIS A 172 3.99 17.24 -11.70
C HIS A 172 2.56 16.81 -12.07
N ASP A 173 2.23 16.87 -13.36
CA ASP A 173 1.07 16.15 -13.91
C ASP A 173 1.45 14.67 -14.06
N PHE A 174 0.83 13.81 -13.25
CA PHE A 174 1.10 12.38 -13.24
C PHE A 174 0.05 11.56 -13.99
N ARG A 175 -0.65 12.14 -14.98
CA ARG A 175 -1.67 11.43 -15.77
C ARG A 175 -1.16 10.16 -16.44
N ALA A 176 0.11 10.15 -16.88
CA ALA A 176 0.76 8.97 -17.47
C ALA A 176 0.80 7.76 -16.52
N PHE A 177 0.67 7.99 -15.22
CA PHE A 177 0.68 6.95 -14.19
C PHE A 177 -0.71 6.64 -13.61
N GLN A 178 -1.74 7.33 -14.09
CA GLN A 178 -3.10 7.15 -13.62
C GLN A 178 -3.74 5.94 -14.30
N SER A 179 -4.46 5.10 -13.55
CA SER A 179 -5.26 4.03 -14.14
C SER A 179 -6.38 4.61 -15.01
N ALA A 180 -6.72 3.90 -16.08
CA ALA A 180 -7.90 4.23 -16.88
C ALA A 180 -9.16 4.32 -15.99
N GLY A 181 -10.00 5.33 -16.21
CA GLY A 181 -11.24 5.53 -15.45
C GLY A 181 -11.07 6.06 -14.02
N SER A 182 -9.90 6.60 -13.66
CA SER A 182 -9.66 7.11 -12.31
C SER A 182 -10.58 8.30 -11.96
N PRO A 183 -11.24 8.28 -10.80
CA PRO A 183 -12.20 9.31 -10.39
C PRO A 183 -11.53 10.57 -9.81
N ALA A 184 -10.20 10.71 -9.94
CA ALA A 184 -9.48 11.85 -9.39
C ALA A 184 -9.74 13.11 -10.23
N THR A 185 -10.14 14.20 -9.56
CA THR A 185 -10.46 15.49 -10.20
C THR A 185 -9.27 16.18 -10.84
N SER A 186 -8.05 15.87 -10.42
CA SER A 186 -6.82 16.38 -11.01
C SER A 186 -5.72 15.32 -10.95
N PRO A 187 -4.90 15.17 -12.00
CA PRO A 187 -3.73 14.29 -12.01
C PRO A 187 -2.48 14.95 -11.39
N VAL A 188 -2.53 16.24 -11.06
CA VAL A 188 -1.39 16.97 -10.50
C VAL A 188 -1.15 16.58 -9.05
N ARG A 189 0.06 16.10 -8.72
CA ARG A 189 0.44 15.68 -7.37
C ARG A 189 1.83 16.19 -7.02
N THR A 190 2.12 16.24 -5.72
CA THR A 190 3.47 16.56 -5.21
C THR A 190 4.07 15.32 -4.56
N LEU A 191 5.17 14.81 -5.12
CA LEU A 191 5.99 13.78 -4.49
C LEU A 191 7.03 14.44 -3.61
N ARG A 192 6.92 14.23 -2.29
CA ARG A 192 7.82 14.86 -1.31
C ARG A 192 9.10 14.08 -1.07
N ARG A 193 9.05 12.76 -1.26
CA ARG A 193 10.17 11.86 -1.02
C ARG A 193 10.04 10.64 -1.91
N ALA A 194 11.17 10.24 -2.49
CA ALA A 194 11.36 9.00 -3.21
C ALA A 194 12.74 8.46 -2.86
N SER A 195 12.82 7.19 -2.44
CA SER A 195 14.09 6.56 -2.13
C SER A 195 14.09 5.12 -2.62
N VAL A 196 15.20 4.72 -3.22
CA VAL A 196 15.45 3.34 -3.66
C VAL A 196 16.71 2.85 -2.94
N SER A 197 16.60 1.71 -2.27
CA SER A 197 17.71 1.10 -1.55
C SER A 197 17.65 -0.42 -1.63
N PRO A 198 18.82 -1.09 -1.75
CA PRO A 198 18.93 -2.49 -1.37
C PRO A 198 18.48 -2.64 0.07
N ASP A 199 17.71 -3.69 0.33
CA ASP A 199 17.37 -4.17 1.66
C ASP A 199 18.71 -4.52 2.32
N PRO A 200 19.05 -3.95 3.48
CA PRO A 200 20.30 -4.26 4.14
C PRO A 200 20.42 -5.77 4.35
N ALA A 201 21.60 -6.32 4.04
CA ALA A 201 21.96 -7.74 4.23
C ALA A 201 21.82 -8.25 5.69
N SER A 202 21.41 -7.38 6.61
CA SER A 202 21.10 -7.67 8.01
C SER A 202 19.61 -7.80 8.29
N SER A 203 18.74 -7.92 7.26
CA SER A 203 17.38 -8.40 7.49
C SER A 203 17.50 -9.75 8.21
N PRO A 204 16.99 -9.90 9.44
CA PRO A 204 17.15 -11.13 10.21
C PRO A 204 16.46 -12.35 9.57
N PHE A 205 15.78 -12.14 8.44
CA PHE A 205 15.05 -13.14 7.65
C PHE A 205 15.80 -13.62 6.40
N VAL A 206 16.99 -13.08 6.09
CA VAL A 206 17.84 -13.58 5.01
C VAL A 206 19.03 -14.29 5.65
N LEU A 207 18.97 -15.62 5.70
CA LEU A 207 20.08 -16.42 6.22
C LEU A 207 21.19 -16.52 5.16
N PRO A 208 22.48 -16.43 5.53
CA PRO A 208 23.61 -16.62 4.61
C PRO A 208 23.66 -17.98 3.89
N GLU A 209 22.87 -18.96 4.35
CA GLU A 209 22.71 -20.27 3.71
C GLU A 209 21.68 -20.26 2.57
N GLU A 210 20.64 -19.43 2.64
CA GLU A 210 19.63 -19.31 1.57
C GLU A 210 20.19 -18.60 0.34
N SER A 211 21.25 -17.79 0.50
CA SER A 211 22.03 -17.21 -0.61
C SER A 211 22.94 -18.20 -1.34
N ARG A 212 22.97 -19.49 -0.96
CA ARG A 212 23.85 -20.50 -1.58
C ARG A 212 23.13 -21.48 -2.52
N VAL A 213 21.81 -21.38 -2.68
CA VAL A 213 21.02 -22.38 -3.43
C VAL A 213 20.96 -22.11 -4.95
N LEU A 214 21.66 -21.09 -5.45
CA LEU A 214 21.83 -20.84 -6.89
C LEU A 214 23.31 -20.99 -7.28
N PRO A 215 23.70 -21.94 -8.14
CA PRO A 215 25.09 -22.24 -8.40
C PRO A 215 25.73 -21.26 -9.38
N GLY A 216 26.78 -20.55 -8.91
CA GLY A 216 27.79 -19.83 -9.71
C GLY A 216 27.22 -18.60 -10.44
N TRP A 217 27.81 -17.41 -10.38
CA TRP A 217 29.19 -17.10 -10.76
C TRP A 217 29.66 -15.90 -9.93
N GLY A 218 30.93 -15.92 -9.51
CA GLY A 218 31.55 -14.78 -8.84
C GLY A 218 31.81 -13.62 -9.79
N ALA A 219 31.10 -12.51 -9.56
CA ALA A 219 31.60 -11.14 -9.70
C ALA A 219 30.54 -10.22 -9.07
N GLU A 220 30.94 -9.42 -8.08
CA GLU A 220 30.21 -8.37 -7.37
C GLU A 220 28.84 -7.94 -7.94
N GLY A 221 27.81 -8.73 -7.67
CA GLY A 221 26.42 -8.39 -7.93
C GLY A 221 25.61 -8.87 -6.74
N ARG A 222 25.49 -8.04 -5.71
CA ARG A 222 24.79 -8.41 -4.47
C ARG A 222 23.30 -8.60 -4.76
N GLU A 223 22.86 -9.85 -4.68
CA GLU A 223 21.47 -10.24 -4.54
C GLU A 223 20.83 -9.43 -3.40
N GLY A 224 19.65 -8.87 -3.64
CA GLY A 224 19.01 -8.00 -2.66
C GLY A 224 17.55 -7.74 -2.97
N CYS A 225 16.74 -7.78 -1.92
CA CYS A 225 15.42 -7.18 -1.98
C CYS A 225 15.60 -5.66 -2.18
N LEU A 226 14.82 -4.99 -3.04
CA LEU A 226 14.85 -3.53 -3.14
C LEU A 226 13.62 -2.96 -2.47
N THR A 227 13.84 -1.90 -1.70
CA THR A 227 12.78 -1.10 -1.11
C THR A 227 12.65 0.21 -1.86
N CYS A 228 11.47 0.48 -2.42
CA CYS A 228 11.12 1.78 -2.98
C CYS A 228 10.05 2.43 -2.09
N GLN A 229 10.36 3.60 -1.52
CA GLN A 229 9.37 4.39 -0.78
C GLN A 229 8.91 5.58 -1.61
N SER A 230 7.61 5.74 -1.81
CA SER A 230 7.03 6.89 -2.53
C SER A 230 5.74 7.37 -1.88
N SER A 231 5.27 8.58 -2.19
CA SER A 231 3.94 9.05 -1.75
C SER A 231 2.85 8.86 -2.82
N LEU A 232 3.10 8.00 -3.82
CA LEU A 232 2.25 7.83 -4.99
C LEU A 232 1.62 6.44 -5.02
N PRO A 233 0.36 6.31 -5.50
CA PRO A 233 -0.30 5.02 -5.65
C PRO A 233 0.30 4.15 -6.78
N ARG A 234 -0.24 2.94 -6.95
CA ARG A 234 0.18 1.86 -7.87
C ARG A 234 0.53 2.29 -9.30
N GLY A 235 1.62 1.72 -9.85
CA GLY A 235 2.04 1.85 -11.28
C GLY A 235 3.15 2.88 -11.55
N TRP A 236 3.79 3.41 -10.50
CA TRP A 236 4.61 4.62 -10.56
C TRP A 236 6.10 4.34 -10.27
N ILE A 237 6.61 3.17 -10.67
CA ILE A 237 8.06 2.89 -10.63
C ILE A 237 8.61 2.94 -12.06
N PRO A 238 9.36 3.99 -12.43
CA PRO A 238 10.23 3.90 -13.58
C PRO A 238 11.36 2.92 -13.23
N ALA A 239 11.57 1.90 -14.06
CA ALA A 239 12.90 1.31 -14.14
C ALA A 239 13.48 1.65 -15.50
N VAL A 240 14.80 1.81 -15.51
CA VAL A 240 15.56 1.88 -16.74
C VAL A 240 15.97 0.44 -17.01
N GLY A 241 15.48 -0.11 -18.13
CA GLY A 241 15.91 -1.41 -18.63
C GLY A 241 17.33 -1.39 -19.15
N GLU A 242 17.93 -2.57 -19.21
CA GLU A 242 19.30 -2.89 -19.63
C GLU A 242 19.73 -2.17 -20.94
N LYS A 243 20.95 -1.64 -20.98
CA LYS A 243 21.56 -1.22 -22.25
C LYS A 243 21.86 -2.45 -23.10
N THR A 244 20.99 -2.79 -24.04
CA THR A 244 21.34 -3.76 -25.09
C THR A 244 22.26 -3.07 -26.12
N PRO A 245 23.46 -3.60 -26.44
CA PRO A 245 24.26 -3.07 -27.54
C PRO A 245 23.52 -3.29 -28.86
N LEU A 246 23.55 -2.29 -29.74
CA LEU A 246 23.07 -2.39 -31.11
C LEU A 246 23.82 -3.53 -31.83
N GLY A 247 23.10 -4.61 -32.13
CA GLY A 247 23.55 -5.75 -32.93
C GLY A 247 22.41 -6.18 -33.86
N GLU A 248 22.78 -6.50 -35.09
CA GLU A 248 21.97 -6.47 -36.30
C GLU A 248 20.74 -7.39 -36.36
N LYS A 249 19.79 -6.98 -37.20
CA LYS A 249 18.58 -7.73 -37.61
C LYS A 249 18.93 -9.14 -38.07
N HIS A 250 18.17 -10.15 -37.65
CA HIS A 250 17.79 -11.29 -38.50
C HIS A 250 16.34 -11.71 -38.19
N GLN A 251 15.58 -11.93 -39.26
CA GLN A 251 14.22 -12.47 -39.26
C GLN A 251 14.24 -13.96 -38.90
N ALA A 252 13.28 -14.39 -38.08
CA ALA A 252 12.69 -15.71 -38.19
C ALA A 252 11.28 -15.70 -37.58
N SER A 253 10.35 -16.25 -38.36
CA SER A 253 8.93 -16.46 -38.09
C SER A 253 8.69 -17.63 -37.12
N ASP A 254 7.60 -17.53 -36.36
CA ASP A 254 6.51 -18.52 -36.22
C ASP A 254 5.97 -18.69 -34.79
N GLY A 255 4.68 -18.35 -34.67
CA GLY A 255 3.64 -18.95 -33.82
C GLY A 255 3.86 -19.12 -32.32
N CYS A 256 3.23 -18.25 -31.50
CA CYS A 256 2.33 -18.69 -30.43
C CYS A 256 1.58 -17.51 -29.77
N GLY A 257 0.26 -17.66 -29.61
CA GLY A 257 -0.47 -17.34 -28.37
C GLY A 257 -0.51 -15.88 -27.89
N SER A 258 -1.66 -15.25 -28.13
CA SER A 258 -2.12 -13.97 -27.59
C SER A 258 -1.75 -13.68 -26.11
N GLY A 259 -1.05 -12.56 -25.91
CA GLY A 259 -0.81 -11.92 -24.61
C GLY A 259 -0.23 -10.51 -24.78
N ALA A 260 -0.82 -9.71 -25.67
CA ALA A 260 -0.30 -8.40 -26.04
C ALA A 260 -0.48 -7.36 -24.90
N TRP A 261 0.61 -7.06 -24.20
CA TRP A 261 0.74 -5.83 -23.42
C TRP A 261 0.95 -4.67 -24.41
N SER A 262 -0.12 -3.94 -24.70
CA SER A 262 -0.07 -2.73 -25.54
C SER A 262 0.22 -1.50 -24.70
N LEU A 263 1.45 -0.99 -24.76
CA LEU A 263 1.76 0.42 -24.55
C LEU A 263 2.31 0.96 -25.87
N ARG A 264 1.44 1.58 -26.68
CA ARG A 264 1.88 2.39 -27.83
C ARG A 264 2.30 3.76 -27.31
N ALA A 265 3.60 4.04 -27.36
CA ALA A 265 4.14 5.39 -27.34
C ALA A 265 4.80 5.66 -28.71
N SER A 266 4.39 6.74 -29.37
CA SER A 266 5.02 7.31 -30.58
C SER A 266 5.54 8.71 -30.27
N PRO A 267 6.39 9.32 -31.11
CA PRO A 267 7.81 9.01 -31.27
C PRO A 267 8.63 10.25 -30.92
N SER A 268 9.24 10.25 -29.74
CA SER A 268 10.38 11.12 -29.43
C SER A 268 11.11 10.49 -28.24
N TYR A 269 12.36 10.14 -28.50
CA TYR A 269 13.15 9.08 -27.87
C TYR A 269 13.48 9.35 -26.39
N THR A 270 13.01 8.49 -25.47
CA THR A 270 13.84 7.82 -24.45
C THR A 270 13.07 6.61 -23.93
N ASP A 271 13.69 5.45 -24.08
CA ASP A 271 13.22 4.14 -23.65
C ASP A 271 12.85 4.15 -22.15
N ARG A 272 11.56 4.11 -21.83
CA ARG A 272 11.04 4.08 -20.46
C ARG A 272 10.05 2.91 -20.32
N SER A 273 10.58 1.77 -19.93
CA SER A 273 9.78 0.64 -19.46
C SER A 273 9.35 0.90 -18.01
N CYS A 274 8.07 1.23 -17.78
CA CYS A 274 7.53 1.27 -16.42
C CYS A 274 7.44 -0.16 -15.87
N LEU A 275 8.01 -0.43 -14.69
CA LEU A 275 7.84 -1.71 -14.03
C LEU A 275 6.46 -1.76 -13.36
N TYR A 276 5.69 -2.80 -13.69
CA TYR A 276 4.43 -3.05 -13.02
C TYR A 276 4.64 -3.87 -11.74
N VAL A 277 4.49 -3.22 -10.60
CA VAL A 277 4.60 -3.88 -9.30
C VAL A 277 3.24 -4.47 -8.86
N PRO A 278 3.14 -5.78 -8.60
CA PRO A 278 1.95 -6.40 -8.03
C PRO A 278 1.53 -5.74 -6.73
N SER A 279 0.21 -5.63 -6.56
CA SER A 279 -0.38 -4.95 -5.40
C SER A 279 0.02 -5.59 -4.07
N GLU A 280 0.13 -6.91 -4.01
CA GLU A 280 0.52 -7.67 -2.82
C GLU A 280 1.86 -7.23 -2.24
N SER A 281 2.81 -6.84 -3.10
CA SER A 281 4.14 -6.38 -2.67
C SER A 281 4.19 -4.92 -2.19
N THR A 282 3.02 -4.28 -2.04
CA THR A 282 2.91 -2.86 -1.67
C THR A 282 2.35 -2.73 -0.26
N ALA A 283 2.97 -1.88 0.56
CA ALA A 283 2.47 -1.54 1.88
C ALA A 283 2.26 -0.03 2.05
N GLN A 284 1.07 0.39 2.50
CA GLN A 284 0.74 1.79 2.74
C GLN A 284 0.85 2.21 4.21
N ARG A 285 1.28 3.45 4.44
CA ARG A 285 1.21 4.19 5.71
C ARG A 285 0.55 5.56 5.49
N SER A 286 -0.48 5.87 6.25
CA SER A 286 -1.17 7.17 6.24
C SER A 286 -0.63 8.06 7.36
N HIS A 287 -0.33 9.32 7.04
CA HIS A 287 0.03 10.34 8.03
C HIS A 287 -1.13 11.31 8.21
N VAL A 288 -1.77 11.27 9.38
CA VAL A 288 -2.94 12.11 9.70
C VAL A 288 -2.60 12.98 10.90
N THR A 289 -2.65 14.30 10.72
CA THR A 289 -2.32 15.25 11.78
C THR A 289 -3.40 15.28 12.85
N ARG A 290 -3.00 15.11 14.12
CA ARG A 290 -3.89 15.24 15.28
C ARG A 290 -4.28 16.69 15.56
N HIS A 291 -3.59 17.69 15.01
CA HIS A 291 -3.82 19.11 15.35
C HIS A 291 -5.12 19.72 14.85
N ALA A 292 -5.84 19.04 13.92
CA ALA A 292 -7.26 19.35 13.67
C ALA A 292 -8.18 18.94 14.84
N ALA A 293 -7.63 18.42 15.95
CA ALA A 293 -8.35 17.96 17.14
C ALA A 293 -8.12 18.81 18.40
N ARG A 294 -7.43 19.96 18.31
CA ARG A 294 -7.16 20.85 19.47
C ARG A 294 -7.73 22.26 19.37
N SER A 295 -8.23 22.72 18.22
CA SER A 295 -8.87 24.04 18.12
C SER A 295 -10.35 23.94 18.45
N GLY A 296 -10.66 24.03 19.73
CA GLY A 296 -12.02 24.05 20.24
C GLY A 296 -12.07 24.74 21.59
N GLN A 297 -11.76 26.03 21.63
CA GLN A 297 -12.33 27.02 22.54
C GLN A 297 -12.26 28.41 21.83
N PRO A 298 -13.24 29.29 22.11
CA PRO A 298 -13.71 30.36 21.22
C PRO A 298 -12.67 31.42 20.88
#